data_AF-A0A937CNT8-F1
#
_entry.id   AF-A0A937CNT8-F1
#
_cell.length_a   1.000
_cell.length_b   1.000
_cell.length_c   1.000
_cell.angle_alpha   90.00
_cell.angle_beta   90.00
_cell.angle_gamma   90.00
#
_symmetry.space_group_name_H-M   'P 1'
#
loop_
_entity.id
_entity.type
_entity.pdbx_description
1 polymer ?
#
loop_
_entity_poly.entity_id
_entity_poly.type
_entity_poly.pdbx_seq_one_letter_code
_entity_poly.pdbx_strand_id
1 'polypeptide(L)'
;MRPALFAIATGLLGAAVLHLIIILALPAFTGLDAYTRLSSYENEDQFLIFSDKRDEMGFSNGDPYLRTAACLISVEQQPVHLLAEGNVPFWSFSVYDSSSNEVFSMNDRSATGGELDAIIASPAQLAAIRKSNPDVISQSVLIEMPRPEGYVVLRTLAPSQSYDKAAQDFLADASCESFEQE
;
A
#
# COMPACT_ATOMS: atom_id res chain seq x y z
N MET A 1 51.99 21.36 -11.49
CA MET A 1 51.36 20.05 -11.76
C MET A 1 50.63 19.47 -10.54
N ARG A 2 51.27 19.32 -9.37
CA ARG A 2 50.61 18.80 -8.14
C ARG A 2 49.34 19.55 -7.70
N PRO A 3 49.28 20.90 -7.64
CA PRO A 3 48.06 21.59 -7.20
C PRO A 3 46.90 21.43 -8.19
N ALA A 4 47.19 21.32 -9.49
CA ALA A 4 46.17 21.07 -10.51
C ALA A 4 45.58 19.66 -10.39
N LEU A 5 46.41 18.65 -10.12
CA LEU A 5 45.94 17.28 -9.88
C LEU A 5 45.05 17.20 -8.63
N PHE A 6 45.41 17.89 -7.55
CA PHE A 6 44.56 17.97 -6.36
C PHE A 6 43.22 18.65 -6.66
N ALA A 7 43.22 19.78 -7.37
CA ALA A 7 41.99 20.46 -7.75
C ALA A 7 41.06 19.57 -8.60
N ILE A 8 41.62 18.83 -9.56
CA ILE A 8 40.86 17.89 -10.41
C ILE A 8 40.30 16.73 -9.57
N ALA A 9 41.13 16.12 -8.71
CA ALA A 9 40.70 15.00 -7.87
C ALA A 9 39.58 15.41 -6.90
N THR A 10 39.70 16.58 -6.26
CA THR A 10 38.66 17.12 -5.39
C THR A 10 37.38 17.45 -6.17
N GLY A 11 37.51 18.01 -7.38
CA GLY A 11 36.36 18.27 -8.26
C GLY A 11 35.61 17.00 -8.65
N LEU A 12 36.34 15.94 -9.04
CA LEU A 12 35.74 14.64 -9.38
C LEU A 12 35.06 13.98 -8.18
N LEU A 13 35.71 14.02 -7.01
CA LEU A 13 35.12 13.50 -5.79
C LEU A 13 33.84 14.26 -5.43
N GLY A 14 33.86 15.59 -5.51
CA GLY A 14 32.69 16.44 -5.28
C GLY A 14 31.55 16.15 -6.25
N ALA A 15 31.86 16.01 -7.55
CA ALA A 15 30.88 15.64 -8.56
C ALA A 15 30.27 14.25 -8.31
N ALA A 16 31.07 13.26 -7.92
CA ALA A 16 30.60 11.92 -7.60
C ALA A 16 29.67 11.94 -6.37
N VAL A 17 30.04 12.67 -5.31
CA VAL A 17 29.21 12.82 -4.10
C VAL A 17 27.89 13.53 -4.44
N LEU A 18 27.94 14.63 -5.18
CA LEU A 18 26.74 15.36 -5.59
C LEU A 18 25.82 14.47 -6.45
N HIS A 19 26.39 13.71 -7.38
CA HIS A 19 25.64 12.79 -8.22
C HIS A 19 24.93 11.71 -7.41
N LEU A 20 25.62 11.11 -6.44
CA LEU A 20 25.03 10.14 -5.51
C LEU A 20 23.88 10.75 -4.71
N ILE A 21 24.08 11.95 -4.15
CA ILE A 21 23.04 12.66 -3.41
C ILE A 21 21.82 12.91 -4.29
N ILE A 22 22.02 13.40 -5.52
CA ILE A 22 20.90 13.68 -6.44
C ILE A 22 20.15 12.39 -6.79
N ILE A 23 20.84 11.31 -7.16
CA ILE A 23 20.18 10.05 -7.52
C ILE A 23 19.37 9.48 -6.34
N LEU A 24 19.91 9.54 -5.12
CA LEU A 24 19.23 9.03 -3.93
C LEU A 24 18.09 9.95 -3.47
N ALA A 25 18.21 11.27 -3.67
CA ALA A 25 17.17 12.23 -3.30
C ALA A 25 16.02 12.28 -4.31
N LEU A 26 16.29 12.08 -5.60
CA LEU A 26 15.33 12.27 -6.68
C LEU A 26 13.97 11.57 -6.47
N PRO A 27 13.91 10.29 -6.03
CA PRO A 27 12.64 9.59 -5.82
C PRO A 27 11.68 10.34 -4.90
N ALA A 28 12.20 10.99 -3.84
CA ALA A 28 11.41 11.72 -2.85
C ALA A 28 10.85 13.06 -3.37
N PHE A 29 11.36 13.59 -4.49
CA PHE A 29 10.98 14.91 -5.01
C PHE A 29 10.26 14.87 -6.35
N THR A 30 10.14 13.70 -6.97
CA THR A 30 9.51 13.60 -8.30
C THR A 30 7.98 13.75 -8.28
N GLY A 31 7.33 13.49 -7.14
CA GLY A 31 5.87 13.40 -7.06
C GLY A 31 5.28 12.28 -7.93
N LEU A 32 6.13 11.36 -8.40
CA LEU A 32 5.76 10.20 -9.23
C LEU A 32 5.54 8.94 -8.39
N ASP A 33 5.60 9.06 -7.06
CA ASP A 33 5.33 7.96 -6.16
C ASP A 33 3.85 7.54 -6.23
N ALA A 34 3.58 6.31 -5.79
CA ALA A 34 2.26 5.73 -5.91
C ALA A 34 1.22 6.46 -5.04
N TYR A 35 1.61 6.95 -3.86
CA TYR A 35 0.69 7.67 -2.97
C TYR A 35 0.23 8.98 -3.59
N THR A 36 1.15 9.81 -4.08
CA THR A 36 0.83 11.08 -4.76
C THR A 36 -0.06 10.89 -6.00
N ARG A 37 0.12 9.77 -6.72
CA ARG A 37 -0.73 9.46 -7.88
C ARG A 37 -2.09 8.92 -7.47
N LEU A 38 -2.15 8.10 -6.42
CA LEU A 38 -3.41 7.58 -5.87
C LEU A 38 -4.27 8.68 -5.26
N SER A 39 -3.67 9.67 -4.59
CA SER A 39 -4.39 10.81 -3.98
C SER A 39 -5.10 11.72 -4.99
N SER A 40 -4.84 11.55 -6.28
CA SER A 40 -5.56 12.26 -7.34
C SER A 40 -6.88 11.59 -7.76
N TYR A 41 -7.15 10.36 -7.32
CA TYR A 41 -8.41 9.68 -7.62
C TYR A 41 -9.50 10.14 -6.65
N GLU A 42 -10.68 10.41 -7.19
CA GLU A 42 -11.89 10.63 -6.40
C GLU A 42 -12.51 9.27 -6.05
N ASN A 43 -12.01 8.60 -5.01
CA ASN A 43 -12.66 7.43 -4.40
C ASN A 43 -12.45 7.47 -2.89
N GLU A 44 -13.54 7.70 -2.16
CA GLU A 44 -13.57 7.64 -0.70
C GLU A 44 -13.96 6.22 -0.29
N ASP A 45 -13.19 5.62 0.62
CA ASP A 45 -13.49 4.37 1.36
C ASP A 45 -13.71 3.08 0.54
N GLN A 46 -13.39 3.08 -0.76
CA GLN A 46 -13.49 1.90 -1.64
C GLN A 46 -12.20 1.61 -2.40
N PHE A 47 -12.01 0.33 -2.74
CA PHE A 47 -10.91 -0.11 -3.56
C PHE A 47 -11.08 0.32 -5.03
N LEU A 48 -10.13 1.10 -5.52
CA LEU A 48 -9.96 1.38 -6.93
C LEU A 48 -9.35 0.17 -7.63
N ILE A 49 -10.11 -0.48 -8.51
CA ILE A 49 -9.64 -1.62 -9.31
C ILE A 49 -8.94 -1.11 -10.57
N PHE A 50 -7.70 -1.57 -10.81
CA PHE A 50 -6.95 -1.16 -11.99
C PHE A 50 -7.33 -1.96 -13.22
N SER A 51 -7.53 -1.26 -14.34
CA SER A 51 -7.71 -1.90 -15.65
C SER A 51 -6.38 -2.33 -16.26
N ASP A 52 -6.41 -3.23 -17.25
CA ASP A 52 -5.21 -3.64 -17.99
C ASP A 52 -4.58 -2.49 -18.82
N LYS A 53 -5.35 -1.45 -19.11
CA LYS A 53 -4.87 -0.27 -19.80
C LYS A 53 -4.38 0.77 -18.80
N ARG A 54 -3.32 1.46 -19.20
CA ARG A 54 -2.79 2.60 -18.45
C ARG A 54 -3.81 3.74 -18.45
N ASP A 55 -4.18 4.18 -17.25
CA ASP A 55 -5.02 5.36 -17.06
C ASP A 55 -4.23 6.68 -17.11
N GLU A 56 -4.92 7.80 -16.94
CA GLU A 56 -4.33 9.15 -16.97
C GLU A 56 -3.27 9.34 -15.89
N MET A 57 -3.46 8.71 -14.74
CA MET A 57 -2.51 8.75 -13.64
C MET A 57 -1.37 7.75 -13.84
N GLY A 58 -1.39 6.92 -14.88
CA GLY A 58 -0.34 6.00 -15.28
C GLY A 58 -0.41 4.62 -14.63
N PHE A 59 -1.48 4.30 -13.88
CA PHE A 59 -1.67 2.99 -13.29
C PHE A 59 -2.29 2.04 -14.30
N SER A 60 -1.86 0.78 -14.24
CA SER A 60 -2.39 -0.31 -15.06
C SER A 60 -2.13 -1.61 -14.34
N ASN A 61 -3.03 -2.57 -14.49
CA ASN A 61 -2.80 -3.94 -14.13
C ASN A 61 -1.84 -4.58 -15.15
N GLY A 62 -0.54 -4.55 -14.85
CA GLY A 62 0.51 -4.99 -15.78
C GLY A 62 0.78 -6.49 -15.77
N ASP A 63 0.24 -7.23 -14.80
CA ASP A 63 0.39 -8.67 -14.67
C ASP A 63 -0.86 -9.37 -15.25
N PRO A 64 -0.71 -10.27 -16.23
CA PRO A 64 -1.85 -10.93 -16.87
C PRO A 64 -2.63 -11.84 -15.91
N TYR A 65 -1.98 -12.35 -14.85
CA TYR A 65 -2.56 -13.30 -13.92
C TYR A 65 -3.00 -12.67 -12.60
N LEU A 66 -2.60 -11.44 -12.29
CA LEU A 66 -3.08 -10.76 -11.10
C LEU A 66 -4.16 -9.75 -11.47
N ARG A 67 -5.11 -9.53 -10.56
CA ARG A 67 -5.95 -8.34 -10.55
C ARG A 67 -5.56 -7.55 -9.31
N THR A 68 -5.41 -6.25 -9.46
CA THR A 68 -4.90 -5.37 -8.41
C THR A 68 -5.88 -4.24 -8.18
N ALA A 69 -6.12 -3.93 -6.92
CA ALA A 69 -6.84 -2.76 -6.49
C ALA A 69 -6.05 -2.00 -5.42
N ALA A 70 -6.35 -0.72 -5.26
CA ALA A 70 -5.75 0.10 -4.20
C ALA A 70 -6.78 0.98 -3.51
N CYS A 71 -6.55 1.26 -2.24
CA CYS A 71 -7.37 2.15 -1.43
C CYS A 71 -6.45 3.14 -0.69
N LEU A 72 -6.82 4.42 -0.65
CA LEU A 72 -6.16 5.40 0.22
C LEU A 72 -6.70 5.26 1.64
N ILE A 73 -5.81 5.39 2.62
CA ILE A 73 -6.19 5.28 4.02
C ILE A 73 -5.65 6.45 4.83
N SER A 74 -6.42 6.89 5.82
CA SER A 74 -5.97 7.82 6.85
C SER A 74 -6.40 7.31 8.22
N VAL A 75 -5.43 7.16 9.12
CA VAL A 75 -5.65 6.79 10.53
C VAL A 75 -5.56 8.00 11.46
N GLU A 76 -5.59 9.23 10.92
CA GLU A 76 -5.44 10.45 11.71
C GLU A 76 -6.56 10.61 12.74
N GLN A 77 -7.79 10.29 12.36
CA GLN A 77 -8.98 10.48 13.18
C GLN A 77 -9.49 9.15 13.74
N GLN A 78 -9.58 8.13 12.88
CA GLN A 78 -10.16 6.83 13.19
C GLN A 78 -9.33 5.70 12.61
N PRO A 79 -9.32 4.50 13.21
CA PRO A 79 -8.71 3.33 12.59
C PRO A 79 -9.42 3.00 11.27
N VAL A 80 -8.74 2.28 10.39
CA VAL A 80 -9.31 1.74 9.14
C VAL A 80 -9.46 0.24 9.28
N HIS A 81 -10.59 -0.30 8.86
CA HIS A 81 -10.87 -1.73 8.79
C HIS A 81 -10.83 -2.18 7.34
N LEU A 82 -10.02 -3.18 7.06
CA LEU A 82 -9.95 -3.87 5.79
C LEU A 82 -10.71 -5.18 5.90
N LEU A 83 -11.70 -5.34 5.04
CA LEU A 83 -12.44 -6.59 4.89
C LEU A 83 -12.44 -7.00 3.42
N ALA A 84 -12.17 -8.27 3.15
CA ALA A 84 -12.46 -8.88 1.87
C ALA A 84 -12.74 -10.36 2.05
N GLU A 85 -13.89 -10.77 1.55
CA GLU A 85 -14.33 -12.16 1.55
C GLU A 85 -14.55 -12.62 0.11
N GLY A 86 -14.33 -13.91 -0.15
CA GLY A 86 -14.61 -14.48 -1.44
C GLY A 86 -13.74 -15.68 -1.77
N ASN A 87 -14.21 -16.48 -2.72
CA ASN A 87 -13.53 -17.70 -3.12
C ASN A 87 -12.63 -17.46 -4.32
N VAL A 88 -11.44 -16.93 -4.06
CA VAL A 88 -10.38 -16.75 -5.06
C VAL A 88 -9.21 -17.70 -4.80
N PRO A 89 -8.46 -18.13 -5.84
CA PRO A 89 -7.36 -19.08 -5.68
C PRO A 89 -6.19 -18.57 -4.81
N PHE A 90 -6.06 -17.24 -4.70
CA PHE A 90 -5.04 -16.56 -3.92
C PHE A 90 -5.43 -15.09 -3.75
N TRP A 91 -5.12 -14.51 -2.58
CA TRP A 91 -5.11 -13.08 -2.38
C TRP A 91 -3.91 -12.67 -1.51
N SER A 92 -3.47 -11.43 -1.69
CA SER A 92 -2.47 -10.79 -0.85
C SER A 92 -2.75 -9.31 -0.72
N PHE A 93 -2.45 -8.72 0.42
CA PHE A 93 -2.46 -7.26 0.57
C PHE A 93 -1.14 -6.75 1.12
N SER A 94 -0.90 -5.47 0.91
CA SER A 94 0.24 -4.75 1.45
C SER A 94 -0.19 -3.34 1.82
N VAL A 95 0.24 -2.89 2.99
CA VAL A 95 0.00 -1.54 3.51
C VAL A 95 1.27 -0.74 3.31
N TYR A 96 1.12 0.47 2.76
CA TYR A 96 2.20 1.41 2.54
C TYR A 96 1.90 2.73 3.23
N ASP A 97 2.93 3.41 3.71
CA ASP A 97 2.81 4.77 4.19
C ASP A 97 2.80 5.81 3.05
N SER A 98 2.54 7.06 3.38
CA SER A 98 2.55 8.18 2.41
C SER A 98 3.89 8.43 1.72
N SER A 99 4.99 7.84 2.21
CA SER A 99 6.29 7.84 1.53
C SER A 99 6.50 6.59 0.67
N SER A 100 5.44 5.80 0.43
CA SER A 100 5.47 4.52 -0.30
C SER A 100 6.42 3.47 0.29
N ASN A 101 6.69 3.52 1.60
CA ASN A 101 7.39 2.43 2.28
C ASN A 101 6.39 1.37 2.74
N GLU A 102 6.74 0.09 2.58
CA GLU A 102 5.91 -1.01 3.09
C GLU A 102 5.91 -1.00 4.62
N VAL A 103 4.70 -1.00 5.19
CA VAL A 103 4.46 -1.11 6.64
C VAL A 103 4.16 -2.56 7.01
N PHE A 104 3.35 -3.25 6.21
CA PHE A 104 2.92 -4.62 6.47
C PHE A 104 2.48 -5.31 5.18
N SER A 105 2.62 -6.63 5.10
CA SER A 105 2.02 -7.44 4.04
C SER A 105 1.65 -8.84 4.52
N MET A 106 0.63 -9.42 3.90
CA MET A 106 0.11 -10.75 4.22
C MET A 106 -0.63 -11.34 3.02
N ASN A 107 -0.86 -12.66 3.05
CA ASN A 107 -1.70 -13.38 2.10
C ASN A 107 -2.66 -14.38 2.78
N ASP A 108 -3.52 -14.95 1.97
CA ASP A 108 -4.49 -16.01 2.30
C ASP A 108 -3.87 -17.19 3.08
N ARG A 109 -2.65 -17.62 2.76
CA ARG A 109 -1.98 -18.75 3.44
C ARG A 109 -1.55 -18.46 4.86
N SER A 110 -1.34 -17.19 5.18
CA SER A 110 -1.01 -16.72 6.53
C SER A 110 -2.24 -16.29 7.34
N ALA A 111 -3.40 -16.15 6.69
CA ALA A 111 -4.65 -15.82 7.34
C ALA A 111 -5.26 -17.07 8.00
N THR A 112 -5.74 -16.92 9.24
CA THR A 112 -6.35 -18.04 9.98
C THR A 112 -7.72 -18.43 9.42
N GLY A 113 -8.51 -17.45 8.95
CA GLY A 113 -9.86 -17.64 8.41
C GLY A 113 -9.94 -17.75 6.89
N GLY A 114 -8.84 -17.52 6.16
CA GLY A 114 -8.83 -17.44 4.69
C GLY A 114 -9.44 -16.16 4.11
N GLU A 115 -10.09 -15.34 4.95
CA GLU A 115 -10.63 -14.01 4.63
C GLU A 115 -9.62 -12.92 5.04
N LEU A 116 -9.71 -11.78 4.37
CA LEU A 116 -8.98 -10.59 4.77
C LEU A 116 -9.76 -9.90 5.88
N ASP A 117 -9.19 -9.84 7.08
CA ASP A 117 -9.69 -9.04 8.21
C ASP A 117 -8.48 -8.39 8.91
N ALA A 118 -8.30 -7.09 8.70
CA ALA A 118 -7.19 -6.33 9.27
C ALA A 118 -7.60 -4.93 9.70
N ILE A 119 -7.17 -4.51 10.88
CA ILE A 119 -7.38 -3.15 11.39
C ILE A 119 -6.05 -2.40 11.37
N ILE A 120 -6.06 -1.27 10.68
CA ILE A 120 -4.92 -0.37 10.55
C ILE A 120 -5.17 0.83 11.46
N ALA A 121 -4.24 1.12 12.37
CA ALA A 121 -4.41 2.24 13.28
C ALA A 121 -3.08 2.84 13.74
N SER A 122 -3.14 4.03 14.33
CA SER A 122 -2.04 4.63 15.07
C SER A 122 -1.72 3.83 16.34
N PRO A 123 -0.51 3.98 16.93
CA PRO A 123 -0.15 3.30 18.17
C PRO A 123 -1.12 3.59 19.33
N ALA A 124 -1.63 4.83 19.41
CA ALA A 124 -2.59 5.24 20.43
C ALA A 124 -3.96 4.58 20.24
N GLN A 125 -4.45 4.50 19.00
CA GLN A 125 -5.70 3.82 18.68
C GLN A 125 -5.60 2.31 18.92
N LEU A 126 -4.49 1.64 18.54
CA LEU A 126 -4.29 0.22 18.83
C LEU A 126 -4.26 -0.06 20.34
N ALA A 127 -3.63 0.82 21.13
CA ALA A 127 -3.65 0.69 22.58
C ALA A 127 -5.06 0.82 23.16
N ALA A 128 -5.89 1.70 22.58
CA ALA A 128 -7.30 1.84 22.96
C ALA A 128 -8.12 0.60 22.59
N ILE A 129 -8.01 0.09 21.36
CA ILE A 129 -8.70 -1.11 20.87
C ILE A 129 -8.36 -2.32 21.75
N ARG A 130 -7.07 -2.52 22.06
CA ARG A 130 -6.63 -3.62 22.92
C ARG A 130 -7.23 -3.58 24.32
N LYS A 131 -7.61 -2.39 24.80
CA LYS A 131 -8.22 -2.20 26.12
C LYS A 131 -9.73 -2.36 26.09
N SER A 132 -10.41 -1.87 25.05
CA SER A 132 -11.88 -1.89 24.95
C SER A 132 -12.41 -3.21 24.41
N ASN A 133 -11.74 -3.79 23.41
CA ASN A 133 -12.25 -4.91 22.60
C ASN A 133 -11.21 -6.03 22.49
N PRO A 134 -10.99 -6.84 23.55
CA PRO A 134 -10.00 -7.92 23.52
C PRO A 134 -10.34 -9.01 22.49
N ASP A 135 -11.62 -9.20 22.16
CA ASP A 135 -12.06 -10.22 21.20
C ASP A 135 -11.67 -9.88 19.76
N VAL A 136 -11.65 -8.59 19.40
CA VAL A 136 -11.21 -8.09 18.06
C VAL A 136 -9.77 -8.50 17.77
N ILE A 137 -8.92 -8.59 18.80
CA ILE A 137 -7.51 -9.02 18.67
C ILE A 137 -7.41 -10.48 18.17
N SER A 138 -8.44 -11.29 18.44
CA SER A 138 -8.45 -12.71 18.07
C SER A 138 -8.97 -12.94 16.64
N GLN A 139 -9.64 -11.95 16.05
CA GLN A 139 -10.32 -12.04 14.76
C GLN A 139 -9.59 -11.26 13.67
N SER A 140 -9.09 -10.05 14.00
CA SER A 140 -8.47 -9.14 13.04
C SER A 140 -6.96 -9.00 13.25
N VAL A 141 -6.21 -8.85 12.16
CA VAL A 141 -4.78 -8.50 12.23
C VAL A 141 -4.63 -7.02 12.54
N LEU A 142 -4.01 -6.69 13.67
CA LEU A 142 -3.75 -5.30 14.06
C LEU A 142 -2.43 -4.78 13.48
N ILE A 143 -2.50 -3.73 12.66
CA ILE A 143 -1.38 -3.13 11.94
C ILE A 143 -1.15 -1.71 12.46
N GLU A 144 0.07 -1.43 12.90
CA GLU A 144 0.47 -0.12 13.39
C GLU A 144 1.04 0.74 12.25
N MET A 145 0.46 1.91 12.01
CA MET A 145 0.95 2.84 11.00
C MET A 145 1.99 3.82 11.59
N PRO A 146 3.17 3.95 10.96
CA PRO A 146 4.19 4.91 11.39
C PRO A 146 3.82 6.36 11.02
N ARG A 147 2.93 6.55 10.04
CA ARG A 147 2.42 7.84 9.55
C ARG A 147 0.90 7.76 9.41
N PRO A 148 0.17 8.87 9.60
CA PRO A 148 -1.29 8.84 9.57
C PRO A 148 -1.87 8.47 8.20
N GLU A 149 -1.17 8.82 7.12
CA GLU A 149 -1.64 8.60 5.76
C GLU A 149 -0.87 7.48 5.07
N GLY A 150 -1.57 6.79 4.17
CA GLY A 150 -0.99 5.72 3.37
C GLY A 150 -1.96 5.17 2.35
N TYR A 151 -1.64 3.99 1.85
CA TYR A 151 -2.52 3.26 0.94
C TYR A 151 -2.34 1.75 1.11
N VAL A 152 -3.37 1.02 0.72
CA VAL A 152 -3.41 -0.43 0.71
C VAL A 152 -3.43 -0.89 -0.73
N VAL A 153 -2.68 -1.94 -1.05
CA VAL A 153 -2.75 -2.62 -2.33
C VAL A 153 -3.25 -4.03 -2.10
N LEU A 154 -4.41 -4.35 -2.66
CA LEU A 154 -5.01 -5.69 -2.63
C LEU A 154 -4.80 -6.36 -3.99
N ARG A 155 -4.37 -7.62 -3.99
CA ARG A 155 -4.12 -8.41 -5.19
C ARG A 155 -4.79 -9.76 -5.07
N THR A 156 -5.32 -10.24 -6.18
CA THR A 156 -5.85 -11.60 -6.31
C THR A 156 -5.40 -12.26 -7.60
N LEU A 157 -5.33 -13.59 -7.62
CA LEU A 157 -4.89 -14.39 -8.77
C LEU A 157 -6.07 -14.82 -9.65
N ALA A 158 -5.98 -14.49 -10.93
CA ALA A 158 -6.79 -15.03 -12.03
C ALA A 158 -5.90 -15.87 -12.97
N PRO A 159 -5.72 -17.17 -12.71
CA PRO A 159 -4.78 -18.02 -13.48
C PRO A 159 -5.24 -18.28 -14.93
N SER A 160 -6.52 -18.07 -15.22
CA SER A 160 -7.09 -18.11 -16.56
C SER A 160 -8.28 -17.16 -16.65
N GLN A 161 -8.70 -16.83 -17.87
CA GLN A 161 -9.79 -15.89 -18.13
C GLN A 161 -11.12 -16.26 -17.45
N SER A 162 -11.36 -17.53 -17.12
CA SER A 162 -12.56 -17.96 -16.40
C SER A 162 -12.61 -17.48 -14.95
N TYR A 163 -11.45 -17.16 -14.35
CA TYR A 163 -11.34 -16.63 -13.00
C TYR A 163 -11.42 -15.10 -12.94
N ASP A 164 -11.31 -14.41 -14.08
CA ASP A 164 -11.26 -12.94 -14.11
C ASP A 164 -12.46 -12.29 -13.44
N LYS A 165 -13.66 -12.85 -13.65
CA LYS A 165 -14.88 -12.33 -13.03
C LYS A 165 -14.83 -12.50 -11.51
N ALA A 166 -14.51 -13.70 -11.03
CA ALA A 166 -14.43 -13.96 -9.58
C ALA A 166 -13.36 -13.09 -8.91
N ALA A 167 -12.23 -12.86 -9.60
CA ALA A 167 -11.18 -11.96 -9.12
C ALA A 167 -11.63 -10.50 -9.06
N GLN A 168 -12.37 -10.01 -10.06
CA GLN A 168 -12.91 -8.65 -10.06
C GLN A 168 -13.99 -8.48 -8.99
N ASP A 169 -14.90 -9.44 -8.87
CA ASP A 169 -15.97 -9.42 -7.87
C ASP A 169 -15.36 -9.41 -6.45
N PHE A 170 -14.34 -10.24 -6.16
CA PHE A 170 -13.59 -10.21 -4.89
C PHE A 170 -12.97 -8.84 -4.57
N LEU A 171 -12.39 -8.17 -5.56
CA LEU A 171 -11.81 -6.83 -5.36
C LEU A 171 -12.87 -5.74 -5.22
N ALA A 172 -14.03 -5.92 -5.86
CA ALA A 172 -15.14 -4.96 -5.81
C ALA A 172 -15.93 -5.05 -4.49
N ASP A 173 -16.02 -6.25 -3.92
CA ASP A 173 -16.67 -6.49 -2.63
C ASP A 173 -15.75 -6.20 -1.44
N ALA A 174 -14.46 -5.96 -1.67
CA ALA A 174 -13.52 -5.58 -0.63
C ALA A 174 -13.81 -4.16 -0.11
N SER A 175 -13.79 -3.97 1.21
CA SER A 175 -14.00 -2.69 1.86
C SER A 175 -12.75 -2.17 2.55
N CYS A 176 -12.67 -0.85 2.62
CA CYS A 176 -11.55 -0.11 3.17
C CYS A 176 -12.11 1.11 3.90
N GLU A 177 -12.84 0.83 4.97
CA GLU A 177 -13.70 1.80 5.64
C GLU A 177 -13.14 2.16 7.00
N SER A 178 -13.66 3.23 7.59
CA SER A 178 -13.36 3.54 8.97
C SER A 178 -13.89 2.50 9.93
N PHE A 179 -13.07 2.10 10.89
CA PHE A 179 -13.48 1.25 11.99
C PHE A 179 -14.33 2.05 12.98
N GLU A 180 -15.65 1.99 12.82
CA GLU A 180 -16.59 2.49 13.83
C GLU A 180 -16.61 1.53 15.02
N GLN A 181 -16.33 2.05 16.22
CA GLN A 181 -16.52 1.31 17.46
C GLN A 181 -18.01 1.30 17.79
N GLU A 182 -18.70 0.20 17.47
CA GLU A 182 -20.03 -0.08 18.05
C GLU A 182 -19.95 -0.32 19.56
#